data_AF-A0A5E4Z2H8-F1
#
_entry.id   AF-A0A5E4Z2H8-F1
#
_cell.length_a   1.000
_cell.length_b   1.000
_cell.length_c   1.000
_cell.angle_alpha   90.00
_cell.angle_beta   90.00
_cell.angle_gamma   90.00
#
_symmetry.space_group_name_H-M   'P 1'
#
loop_
_entity.id
_entity.type
_entity.pdbx_description
1 polymer ?
#
loop_
_entity_poly.entity_id
_entity_poly.type
_entity_poly.pdbx_seq_one_letter_code
_entity_poly.pdbx_strand_id
1 'polypeptide(L)'
;MLLDPGPLTTPRASLRPLLAQLVFVHMFLGLAEGALAEARHYTLHEARPWFRSGVARAGDDPYILAHYGEFHVGLESVRLLARHAAALFDDAWRQGESLDADGRGRVALAVATAKVAASRHGLDVASRLFETTGARATHGALRLDRYWRNLRVQTLHDPVDYKLQDIGNWVLNAQAPAPSFYS
;
A
#
# COMPACT_ATOMS: atom_id res chain seq x y z
N MET A 1 -12.89 -15.23 -18.85
CA MET A 1 -11.62 -15.41 -18.10
C MET A 1 -11.70 -15.05 -16.61
N LEU A 2 -12.65 -14.21 -16.14
CA LEU A 2 -12.93 -14.01 -14.70
C LEU A 2 -14.02 -14.96 -14.14
N LEU A 3 -14.72 -15.68 -15.02
CA LEU A 3 -15.88 -16.52 -14.69
C LEU A 3 -15.54 -18.00 -14.44
N ASP A 4 -14.28 -18.38 -14.67
CA ASP A 4 -13.79 -19.73 -14.43
C ASP A 4 -12.34 -19.62 -13.95
N PRO A 5 -12.10 -19.58 -12.63
CA PRO A 5 -10.79 -19.27 -12.07
C PRO A 5 -9.73 -20.31 -12.44
N GLY A 6 -10.14 -21.49 -12.92
CA GLY A 6 -9.28 -22.64 -13.14
C GLY A 6 -8.69 -23.14 -11.80
N PRO A 7 -8.33 -24.41 -11.69
CA PRO A 7 -7.70 -24.89 -10.48
C PRO A 7 -6.31 -24.25 -10.30
N LEU A 8 -5.86 -24.07 -9.06
CA LEU A 8 -4.51 -23.62 -8.71
C LEU A 8 -3.43 -24.69 -9.02
N THR A 9 -3.67 -25.55 -10.02
CA THR A 9 -2.93 -26.78 -10.28
C THR A 9 -1.58 -26.58 -10.91
N THR A 10 -1.30 -25.41 -11.49
CA THR A 10 0.01 -25.07 -12.06
C THR A 10 0.55 -23.77 -11.46
N PRO A 11 1.89 -23.60 -11.39
CA PRO A 11 2.48 -22.33 -10.98
C PRO A 11 1.95 -21.16 -11.80
N ARG A 12 1.82 -21.35 -13.13
CA ARG A 12 1.25 -20.39 -14.08
C ARG A 12 -0.18 -19.98 -13.72
N ALA A 13 -1.08 -20.95 -13.48
CA ALA A 13 -2.46 -20.68 -13.11
C ALA A 13 -2.55 -19.93 -11.77
N SER A 14 -1.67 -20.28 -10.81
CA SER A 14 -1.63 -19.67 -9.48
C SER A 14 -1.06 -18.24 -9.44
N LEU A 15 -0.66 -17.65 -10.58
CA LEU A 15 -0.36 -16.22 -10.68
C LEU A 15 -1.62 -15.35 -10.64
N ARG A 16 -2.80 -15.85 -11.02
CA ARG A 16 -4.03 -15.02 -11.10
C ARG A 16 -4.43 -14.42 -9.76
N PRO A 17 -4.42 -15.16 -8.64
CA PRO A 17 -4.61 -14.56 -7.31
C PRO A 17 -3.58 -13.47 -7.00
N LEU A 18 -2.31 -13.67 -7.39
CA LEU A 18 -1.25 -12.67 -7.17
C LEU A 18 -1.48 -11.39 -7.97
N LEU A 19 -2.06 -11.47 -9.17
CA LEU A 19 -2.50 -10.29 -9.92
C LEU A 19 -3.56 -9.50 -9.15
N ALA A 20 -4.57 -10.17 -8.59
CA ALA A 20 -5.60 -9.51 -7.78
C ALA A 20 -4.99 -8.85 -6.53
N GLN A 21 -4.04 -9.52 -5.88
CA GLN A 21 -3.27 -8.95 -4.77
C GLN A 21 -2.48 -7.70 -5.19
N LEU A 22 -1.83 -7.73 -6.37
CA LEU A 22 -1.09 -6.59 -6.91
C LEU A 22 -2.00 -5.43 -7.32
N VAL A 23 -3.24 -5.69 -7.76
CA VAL A 23 -4.26 -4.64 -7.96
C VAL A 23 -4.60 -3.96 -6.64
N PHE A 24 -4.75 -4.71 -5.54
CA PHE A 24 -4.93 -4.11 -4.21
C PHE A 24 -3.75 -3.23 -3.80
N VAL A 25 -2.51 -3.67 -4.04
CA VAL A 25 -1.29 -2.86 -3.78
C VAL A 25 -1.39 -1.49 -4.44
N HIS A 26 -1.68 -1.47 -5.75
CA HIS A 26 -1.72 -0.22 -6.52
C HIS A 26 -2.91 0.66 -6.14
N MET A 27 -4.06 0.07 -5.80
CA MET A 27 -5.21 0.81 -5.28
C MET A 27 -4.88 1.48 -3.94
N PHE A 28 -4.19 0.77 -3.03
CA PHE A 28 -3.81 1.33 -1.73
C PHE A 28 -2.78 2.45 -1.88
N LEU A 29 -1.78 2.25 -2.74
CA LEU A 29 -0.79 3.26 -3.08
C LEU A 29 -1.46 4.51 -3.65
N GLY A 30 -2.34 4.37 -4.65
CA GLY A 30 -3.03 5.50 -5.27
C GLY A 30 -3.94 6.26 -4.30
N LEU A 31 -4.63 5.56 -3.38
CA LEU A 31 -5.39 6.20 -2.30
C LEU A 31 -4.48 7.01 -1.37
N ALA A 32 -3.32 6.46 -0.99
CA ALA A 32 -2.38 7.13 -0.10
C ALA A 32 -1.70 8.34 -0.76
N GLU A 33 -1.37 8.24 -2.05
CA GLU A 33 -0.85 9.36 -2.84
C GLU A 33 -1.87 10.48 -3.01
N GLY A 34 -3.13 10.13 -3.26
CA GLY A 34 -4.24 11.08 -3.27
C GLY A 34 -4.41 11.77 -1.93
N ALA A 35 -4.37 11.02 -0.82
CA ALA A 35 -4.45 11.56 0.52
C ALA A 35 -3.32 12.56 0.81
N LEU A 36 -2.07 12.21 0.47
CA LEU A 36 -0.92 13.09 0.64
C LEU A 36 -1.04 14.36 -0.20
N ALA A 37 -1.45 14.25 -1.46
CA ALA A 37 -1.59 15.39 -2.37
C ALA A 37 -2.66 16.37 -1.88
N GLU A 38 -3.81 15.87 -1.42
CA GLU A 38 -4.90 16.70 -0.92
C GLU A 38 -4.58 17.32 0.44
N ALA A 39 -3.92 16.56 1.34
CA ALA A 39 -3.39 17.09 2.59
C ALA A 39 -2.40 18.23 2.34
N ARG A 40 -1.48 18.05 1.37
CA ARG A 40 -0.51 19.08 0.98
C ARG A 40 -1.23 20.33 0.47
N HIS A 41 -2.22 20.17 -0.39
CA HIS A 41 -3.02 21.28 -0.88
C HIS A 41 -3.69 22.02 0.29
N TYR A 42 -4.38 21.31 1.18
CA TYR A 42 -5.04 21.92 2.33
C TYR A 42 -4.05 22.62 3.28
N THR A 43 -2.90 22.00 3.55
CA THR A 43 -1.88 22.56 4.44
C THR A 43 -1.34 23.90 3.93
N LEU A 44 -1.14 24.02 2.61
CA LEU A 44 -0.59 25.23 2.00
C LEU A 44 -1.60 26.38 1.86
N HIS A 45 -2.89 26.08 1.73
CA HIS A 45 -3.92 27.07 1.40
C HIS A 45 -4.87 27.38 2.56
N GLU A 46 -5.15 26.40 3.41
CA GLU A 46 -6.21 26.49 4.42
C GLU A 46 -5.69 26.37 5.85
N ALA A 47 -4.63 25.59 6.11
CA ALA A 47 -4.12 25.37 7.46
C ALA A 47 -3.53 26.65 8.07
N ARG A 48 -3.61 26.75 9.40
CA ARG A 48 -3.08 27.90 10.17
C ARG A 48 -1.95 27.41 11.06
N PRO A 49 -0.85 28.20 11.19
CA PRO A 49 0.21 27.85 12.11
C PRO A 49 -0.32 27.80 13.55
N TRP A 50 0.24 26.89 14.35
CA TRP A 50 -0.07 26.83 15.77
C TRP A 50 0.48 28.08 16.48
N PHE A 51 -0.24 28.63 17.46
CA PHE A 51 0.14 29.91 18.06
C PHE A 51 1.51 29.90 18.76
N ARG A 52 2.02 28.72 19.15
CA ARG A 52 3.36 28.53 19.74
C ARG A 52 4.44 28.16 18.73
N SER A 53 4.09 27.97 17.46
CA SER A 53 5.06 27.53 16.43
C SER A 53 6.10 28.61 16.10
N GLY A 54 5.75 29.89 16.24
CA GLY A 54 6.62 31.01 15.87
C GLY A 54 6.77 31.22 14.36
N VAL A 55 6.08 30.43 13.52
CA VAL A 55 6.14 30.55 12.05
C VAL A 55 4.96 31.32 11.48
N ALA A 56 5.16 31.97 10.33
CA ALA A 56 4.11 32.75 9.66
C ALA A 56 3.12 31.86 8.89
N ARG A 57 3.55 30.68 8.41
CA ARG A 57 2.73 29.76 7.62
C ARG A 57 2.82 28.35 8.20
N ALA A 58 1.72 27.59 8.14
CA ALA A 58 1.70 26.20 8.60
C ALA A 58 2.76 25.33 7.88
N GLY A 59 2.99 25.56 6.59
CA GLY A 59 3.99 24.82 5.82
C GLY A 59 5.45 25.03 6.25
N ASP A 60 5.73 26.03 7.09
CA ASP A 60 7.07 26.29 7.63
C ASP A 60 7.26 25.66 9.03
N ASP A 61 6.22 25.05 9.62
CA ASP A 61 6.30 24.41 10.93
C ASP A 61 7.16 23.13 10.85
N PRO A 62 8.17 22.97 11.73
CA PRO A 62 9.12 21.86 11.65
C PRO A 62 8.47 20.49 11.85
N TYR A 63 7.38 20.40 12.62
CA TYR A 63 6.68 19.13 12.84
C TYR A 63 5.81 18.77 11.64
N ILE A 64 5.15 19.75 11.02
CA ILE A 64 4.43 19.54 9.75
C ILE A 64 5.39 19.04 8.68
N LEU A 65 6.57 19.67 8.54
CA LEU A 65 7.60 19.22 7.60
C LEU A 65 8.09 17.80 7.91
N ALA A 66 8.29 17.46 9.19
CA ALA A 66 8.66 16.11 9.61
C ALA A 66 7.61 15.06 9.20
N HIS A 67 6.31 15.34 9.41
CA HIS A 67 5.23 14.45 8.99
C HIS A 67 5.22 14.22 7.48
N TYR A 68 5.33 15.29 6.66
CA TYR A 68 5.43 15.14 5.20
C TYR A 68 6.68 14.33 4.77
N GLY A 69 7.79 14.48 5.48
CA GLY A 69 9.01 13.68 5.28
C GLY A 69 8.76 12.20 5.54
N GLU A 70 8.15 11.86 6.68
CA GLU A 70 7.78 10.48 7.03
C GLU A 70 6.82 9.86 6.00
N PHE A 71 5.78 10.59 5.60
CA PHE A 71 4.84 10.14 4.58
C PHE A 71 5.54 9.89 3.25
N HIS A 72 6.44 10.79 2.84
CA HIS A 72 7.20 10.64 1.60
C HIS A 72 8.07 9.38 1.62
N VAL A 73 8.83 9.15 2.70
CA VAL A 73 9.71 7.97 2.85
C VAL A 73 8.88 6.68 2.80
N GLY A 74 7.76 6.64 3.53
CA GLY A 74 6.86 5.49 3.53
C GLY A 74 6.30 5.20 2.14
N LEU A 75 5.79 6.22 1.44
CA LEU A 75 5.23 6.04 0.10
C LEU A 75 6.29 5.72 -0.95
N GLU A 76 7.49 6.29 -0.89
CA GLU A 76 8.56 5.93 -1.83
C GLU A 76 8.98 4.46 -1.66
N SER A 77 9.03 3.98 -0.42
CA SER A 77 9.24 2.56 -0.12
C SER A 77 8.17 1.68 -0.78
N VAL A 78 6.89 2.06 -0.67
CA VAL A 78 5.78 1.34 -1.32
C VAL A 78 5.88 1.39 -2.84
N ARG A 79 6.20 2.54 -3.44
CA ARG A 79 6.37 2.68 -4.91
C ARG A 79 7.43 1.75 -5.45
N LEU A 80 8.57 1.62 -4.75
CA LEU A 80 9.66 0.76 -5.17
C LEU A 80 9.28 -0.72 -5.03
N LEU A 81 8.64 -1.11 -3.91
CA LEU A 81 8.14 -2.47 -3.71
C LEU A 81 7.07 -2.86 -4.74
N ALA A 82 6.13 -1.96 -5.04
CA ALA A 82 5.09 -2.20 -6.04
C ALA A 82 5.68 -2.36 -7.45
N ARG A 83 6.63 -1.49 -7.84
CA ARG A 83 7.36 -1.60 -9.12
C ARG A 83 8.13 -2.92 -9.22
N HIS A 84 8.81 -3.31 -8.14
CA HIS A 84 9.53 -4.58 -8.10
C HIS A 84 8.60 -5.79 -8.23
N ALA A 85 7.49 -5.81 -7.50
CA ALA A 85 6.49 -6.87 -7.59
C ALA A 85 5.87 -6.96 -8.98
N ALA A 86 5.57 -5.82 -9.63
CA ALA A 86 5.06 -5.78 -11.00
C ALA A 86 6.08 -6.33 -12.01
N ALA A 87 7.35 -5.95 -11.91
CA ALA A 87 8.39 -6.47 -12.79
C ALA A 87 8.55 -7.99 -12.68
N LEU A 88 8.59 -8.53 -11.45
CA LEU A 88 8.65 -9.98 -11.22
C LEU A 88 7.40 -10.70 -11.74
N PHE A 89 6.22 -10.09 -11.55
CA PHE A 89 4.98 -10.64 -12.09
C PHE A 89 5.03 -10.72 -13.61
N ASP A 90 5.46 -9.65 -14.29
CA ASP A 90 5.58 -9.59 -15.74
C ASP A 90 6.57 -10.63 -16.29
N ASP A 91 7.73 -10.78 -15.63
CA ASP A 91 8.72 -11.80 -15.98
C ASP A 91 8.16 -13.21 -15.84
N ALA A 92 7.51 -13.52 -14.71
CA ALA A 92 6.87 -14.81 -14.48
C ALA A 92 5.70 -15.04 -15.45
N TRP A 93 4.99 -13.98 -15.83
CA TRP A 93 3.88 -14.07 -16.76
C TRP A 93 4.36 -14.45 -18.17
N ARG A 94 5.50 -13.88 -18.61
CA ARG A 94 6.12 -14.19 -19.91
C ARG A 94 6.66 -15.61 -20.01
N GLN A 95 7.04 -16.24 -18.91
CA GLN A 95 7.53 -17.63 -18.91
C GLN A 95 6.46 -18.65 -19.30
N GLY A 96 5.16 -18.32 -19.19
CA GLY A 96 4.09 -19.24 -19.56
C GLY A 96 4.14 -20.54 -18.74
N GLU A 97 3.92 -21.68 -19.39
CA GLU A 97 3.92 -22.99 -18.72
C GLU A 97 5.30 -23.44 -18.23
N SER A 98 6.38 -22.73 -18.59
CA SER A 98 7.73 -23.02 -18.06
C SER A 98 7.98 -22.46 -16.65
N LEU A 99 7.05 -21.67 -16.12
CA LEU A 99 7.15 -21.15 -14.76
C LEU A 99 7.12 -22.28 -13.73
N ASP A 100 8.16 -22.34 -12.90
CA ASP A 100 8.26 -23.29 -11.79
C ASP A 100 7.68 -22.74 -10.48
N ALA A 101 7.62 -23.61 -9.47
CA ALA A 101 7.09 -23.26 -8.15
C ALA A 101 7.93 -22.16 -7.47
N ASP A 102 9.24 -22.17 -7.65
CA ASP A 102 10.16 -21.18 -7.07
C ASP A 102 9.96 -19.79 -7.69
N GLY A 103 9.82 -19.72 -9.02
CA GLY A 103 9.50 -18.51 -9.75
C GLY A 103 8.19 -17.90 -9.30
N ARG A 104 7.15 -18.72 -9.14
CA ARG A 104 5.88 -18.29 -8.55
C ARG A 104 6.04 -17.82 -7.12
N GLY A 105 6.79 -18.53 -6.30
CA GLY A 105 7.07 -18.19 -4.90
C GLY A 105 7.72 -16.82 -4.74
N ARG A 106 8.67 -16.48 -5.62
CA ARG A 106 9.30 -15.15 -5.65
C ARG A 106 8.30 -14.03 -5.93
N VAL A 107 7.37 -14.25 -6.88
CA VAL A 107 6.29 -13.28 -7.16
C VAL A 107 5.36 -13.15 -5.96
N ALA A 108 4.95 -14.27 -5.36
CA ALA A 108 4.04 -14.28 -4.21
C ALA A 108 4.60 -13.50 -3.03
N LEU A 109 5.89 -13.71 -2.73
CA LEU A 109 6.61 -12.97 -1.70
C LEU A 109 6.65 -11.47 -2.01
N ALA A 110 7.09 -11.07 -3.20
CA ALA A 110 7.21 -9.66 -3.58
C ALA A 110 5.86 -8.92 -3.50
N VAL A 111 4.79 -9.57 -3.99
CA VAL A 111 3.42 -9.04 -3.92
C VAL A 111 2.94 -8.93 -2.47
N ALA A 112 3.19 -9.94 -1.62
CA ALA A 112 2.84 -9.89 -0.21
C ALA A 112 3.57 -8.76 0.52
N THR A 113 4.90 -8.62 0.30
CA THR A 113 5.70 -7.53 0.88
C THR A 113 5.18 -6.16 0.47
N ALA A 114 4.91 -5.95 -0.82
CA ALA A 114 4.34 -4.71 -1.32
C ALA A 114 2.97 -4.43 -0.72
N LYS A 115 2.12 -5.44 -0.56
CA LYS A 115 0.78 -5.30 0.03
C LYS A 115 0.83 -4.91 1.51
N VAL A 116 1.69 -5.56 2.29
CA VAL A 116 1.89 -5.22 3.71
C VAL A 116 2.35 -3.77 3.85
N ALA A 117 3.35 -3.36 3.07
CA ALA A 117 3.86 -1.99 3.08
C ALA A 117 2.78 -0.97 2.67
N ALA A 118 2.07 -1.22 1.56
CA ALA A 118 1.00 -0.35 1.08
C ALA A 118 -0.15 -0.23 2.09
N SER A 119 -0.49 -1.31 2.79
CA SER A 119 -1.54 -1.32 3.80
C SER A 119 -1.14 -0.48 5.02
N ARG A 120 0.07 -0.69 5.54
CA ARG A 120 0.58 0.02 6.73
C ARG A 120 0.80 1.50 6.45
N HIS A 121 1.61 1.84 5.45
CA HIS A 121 1.92 3.23 5.13
C HIS A 121 0.70 3.97 4.57
N GLY A 122 -0.15 3.31 3.80
CA GLY A 122 -1.39 3.91 3.32
C GLY A 122 -2.32 4.30 4.46
N LEU A 123 -2.58 3.40 5.41
CA LEU A 123 -3.40 3.69 6.59
C LEU A 123 -2.78 4.77 7.49
N ASP A 124 -1.46 4.75 7.66
CA ASP A 124 -0.73 5.76 8.44
C ASP A 124 -0.91 7.15 7.85
N VAL A 125 -0.62 7.33 6.55
CA VAL A 125 -0.82 8.60 5.83
C VAL A 125 -2.27 9.05 5.91
N ALA A 126 -3.22 8.15 5.63
CA ALA A 126 -4.63 8.49 5.59
C ALA A 126 -5.21 8.89 6.96
N SER A 127 -4.61 8.41 8.04
CA SER A 127 -4.98 8.78 9.41
C SER A 127 -4.27 10.05 9.86
N ARG A 128 -2.94 10.10 9.69
CA ARG A 128 -2.08 11.16 10.23
C ARG A 128 -2.05 12.42 9.36
N LEU A 129 -2.66 12.42 8.17
CA LEU A 129 -2.82 13.66 7.40
C LEU A 129 -3.46 14.78 8.23
N PHE A 130 -4.36 14.44 9.16
CA PHE A 130 -5.04 15.41 10.02
C PHE A 130 -4.10 16.13 11.00
N GLU A 131 -2.95 15.53 11.34
CA GLU A 131 -1.90 16.16 12.15
C GLU A 131 -1.23 17.32 11.40
N THR A 132 -1.26 17.30 10.06
CA THR A 132 -0.71 18.37 9.19
C THR A 132 -1.74 19.38 8.70
N THR A 133 -2.99 18.97 8.53
CA THR A 133 -4.06 19.83 8.02
C THR A 133 -4.83 20.57 9.12
N GLY A 134 -4.80 20.05 10.35
CA GLY A 134 -5.41 20.67 11.54
C GLY A 134 -6.93 20.45 11.66
N ALA A 135 -7.49 20.89 12.79
CA ALA A 135 -8.86 20.55 13.19
C ALA A 135 -9.97 20.95 12.20
N ARG A 136 -9.81 22.05 11.44
CA ARG A 136 -10.81 22.49 10.44
C ARG A 136 -10.93 21.54 9.25
N ALA A 137 -9.90 20.71 9.00
CA ALA A 137 -9.89 19.74 7.92
C ALA A 137 -10.91 18.61 8.13
N THR A 138 -11.49 18.47 9.32
CA THR A 138 -12.53 17.48 9.63
C THR A 138 -13.94 17.93 9.22
N HIS A 139 -14.08 19.11 8.60
CA HIS A 139 -15.37 19.59 8.12
C HIS A 139 -16.00 18.59 7.13
N GLY A 140 -17.25 18.18 7.38
CA GLY A 140 -17.91 17.09 6.64
C GLY A 140 -18.01 17.30 5.12
N ALA A 141 -18.02 18.56 4.65
CA ALA A 141 -18.00 18.86 3.21
C ALA A 141 -16.66 18.51 2.53
N LEU A 142 -15.55 18.51 3.27
CA LEU A 142 -14.22 18.18 2.72
C LEU A 142 -14.05 16.68 2.49
N ARG A 143 -14.70 15.86 3.34
CA ARG A 143 -14.67 14.39 3.27
C ARG A 143 -13.24 13.81 3.18
N LEU A 144 -12.25 14.43 3.84
CA LEU A 144 -10.85 13.99 3.80
C LEU A 144 -10.67 12.59 4.43
N ASP A 145 -11.55 12.25 5.37
CA ASP A 145 -11.68 10.93 5.99
C ASP A 145 -12.00 9.81 4.99
N ARG A 146 -12.42 10.13 3.75
CA ARG A 146 -12.69 9.12 2.69
C ARG A 146 -11.49 8.26 2.38
N TYR A 147 -10.28 8.81 2.42
CA TYR A 147 -9.06 8.05 2.16
C TYR A 147 -8.87 6.96 3.21
N TRP A 148 -8.99 7.33 4.49
CA TRP A 148 -8.88 6.39 5.58
C TRP A 148 -9.99 5.34 5.54
N ARG A 149 -11.25 5.74 5.34
CA ARG A 149 -12.38 4.80 5.25
C ARG A 149 -12.20 3.80 4.11
N ASN A 150 -11.84 4.27 2.91
CA ASN A 150 -11.66 3.41 1.75
C ASN A 150 -10.50 2.44 1.95
N LEU A 151 -9.35 2.92 2.43
CA LEU A 151 -8.20 2.07 2.77
C LEU A 151 -8.55 1.08 3.87
N ARG A 152 -9.23 1.51 4.94
CA ARG A 152 -9.60 0.65 6.06
C ARG A 152 -10.49 -0.49 5.62
N VAL A 153 -11.52 -0.23 4.82
CA VAL A 153 -12.39 -1.28 4.30
C VAL A 153 -11.60 -2.27 3.45
N GLN A 154 -10.83 -1.79 2.48
CA GLN A 154 -10.19 -2.69 1.52
C GLN A 154 -8.98 -3.46 2.09
N THR A 155 -8.26 -2.88 3.05
CA THR A 155 -7.16 -3.57 3.76
C THR A 155 -7.65 -4.70 4.67
N LEU A 156 -8.97 -4.83 4.90
CA LEU A 156 -9.55 -5.95 5.65
C LEU A 156 -9.89 -7.16 4.77
N HIS A 157 -9.79 -7.06 3.44
CA HIS A 157 -10.12 -8.15 2.53
C HIS A 157 -9.31 -9.42 2.86
N ASP A 158 -8.01 -9.26 3.12
CA ASP A 158 -7.13 -10.33 3.56
C ASP A 158 -6.38 -9.89 4.82
N PRO A 159 -6.38 -10.68 5.91
CA PRO A 159 -5.72 -10.27 7.13
C PRO A 159 -4.20 -10.14 6.91
N VAL A 160 -3.67 -8.95 7.20
CA VAL A 160 -2.24 -8.63 7.01
C VAL A 160 -1.32 -9.50 7.86
N ASP A 161 -1.80 -10.04 8.98
CA ASP A 161 -1.02 -10.89 9.88
C ASP A 161 -0.65 -12.23 9.23
N TYR A 162 -1.55 -12.83 8.44
CA TYR A 162 -1.20 -14.04 7.66
C TYR A 162 -0.20 -13.71 6.54
N LYS A 163 -0.25 -12.50 5.96
CA LYS A 163 0.79 -12.05 5.01
C LYS A 163 2.15 -11.89 5.67
N LEU A 164 2.20 -11.38 6.90
CA LEU A 164 3.42 -11.30 7.68
C LEU A 164 3.94 -12.68 8.06
N GLN A 165 3.05 -13.62 8.40
CA GLN A 165 3.41 -15.01 8.64
C GLN A 165 4.04 -15.65 7.40
N ASP A 166 3.43 -15.50 6.22
CA ASP A 166 3.97 -16.00 4.95
C ASP A 166 5.38 -15.46 4.67
N ILE A 167 5.56 -14.14 4.80
CA ILE A 167 6.87 -13.48 4.63
C ILE A 167 7.87 -14.00 5.67
N GLY A 168 7.46 -14.11 6.94
CA GLY A 168 8.30 -14.60 8.03
C GLY A 168 8.74 -16.05 7.82
N ASN A 169 7.84 -16.91 7.35
CA ASN A 169 8.15 -18.30 7.04
C ASN A 169 9.15 -18.42 5.89
N TRP A 170 9.07 -17.53 4.90
CA TRP A 170 10.09 -17.46 3.85
C TRP A 170 11.44 -16.98 4.39
N VAL A 171 11.49 -15.89 5.15
CA VAL A 171 12.74 -15.33 5.70
C VAL A 171 13.44 -16.33 6.64
N LEU A 172 12.68 -17.01 7.49
CA LEU A 172 13.22 -17.87 8.55
C LEU A 172 13.46 -19.31 8.08
N ASN A 173 12.53 -19.88 7.31
CA ASN A 173 12.50 -21.30 6.99
C ASN A 173 12.69 -21.59 5.49
N ALA A 174 12.93 -20.57 4.67
CA ALA A 174 13.01 -20.67 3.20
C ALA A 174 11.76 -21.29 2.55
N GLN A 175 10.59 -21.17 3.20
CA GLN A 175 9.32 -21.68 2.72
C GLN A 175 8.51 -20.57 2.05
N ALA A 176 8.35 -20.67 0.73
CA ALA A 176 7.57 -19.71 -0.05
C ALA A 176 6.05 -19.78 0.29
N PRO A 177 5.29 -18.69 0.08
CA PRO A 177 3.84 -18.70 0.29
C PRO A 177 3.16 -19.77 -0.56
N ALA A 178 2.37 -20.63 0.08
CA ALA A 178 1.63 -21.69 -0.59
C ALA A 178 0.54 -21.10 -1.51
N PRO A 179 0.28 -21.67 -2.70
CA PRO A 179 -0.79 -21.21 -3.57
C PRO A 179 -2.17 -21.28 -2.92
N SER A 180 -2.91 -20.17 -2.93
CA SER A 180 -4.33 -20.12 -2.58
C SER A 180 -5.04 -19.02 -3.37
N PHE A 181 -6.35 -18.81 -3.15
CA PHE A 181 -7.05 -17.63 -3.70
C PHE A 181 -6.59 -16.31 -3.06
N TYR A 182 -5.83 -16.40 -1.97
CA TYR A 182 -5.35 -15.25 -1.21
C TYR A 182 -3.83 -15.11 -1.21
N SER A 183 -3.05 -16.14 -1.58
CA SER A 183 -1.57 -16.22 -1.47
C SER A 183 -0.93 -16.90 -2.66
#